data_AF-A0A944STW5-F1
#
_entry.id   AF-A0A944STW5-F1
#
_cell.length_a   1.000
_cell.length_b   1.000
_cell.length_c   1.000
_cell.angle_alpha   90.00
_cell.angle_beta   90.00
_cell.angle_gamma   90.00
#
_symmetry.space_group_name_H-M   'P 1'
#
loop_
_entity.id
_entity.type
_entity.pdbx_description
1 polymer ?
#
loop_
_entity_poly.entity_id
_entity_poly.type
_entity_poly.pdbx_seq_one_letter_code
_entity_poly.pdbx_strand_id
1 'polypeptide(L)'
;MTEQKNLRTIRSFVRREGRLTPGQQRALDELWPKFAIDDAKTVIDLDKLFNRNAPKVIEIGFGNGASLAEMAKNQPDHDFIGIEVHRPGVGQLLNLVEQYQLSNLRVACTDAVELLKHRIADESLDRLQLYFPDPWHKKRHHKRRIIQPEFVKLLARKIKQNGHL
;
A
#
# COMPACT_ATOMS: atom_id res chain seq x y z
N MET A 1 31.80 20.04 -13.95
CA MET A 1 30.63 19.14 -13.86
C MET A 1 30.54 18.64 -12.42
N THR A 2 29.68 19.26 -11.61
CA THR A 2 29.49 18.93 -10.21
C THR A 2 28.65 17.66 -10.09
N GLU A 3 29.22 16.60 -9.51
CA GLU A 3 28.51 15.36 -9.18
C GLU A 3 27.33 15.67 -8.23
N GLN A 4 26.11 15.43 -8.70
CA GLN A 4 24.94 15.41 -7.83
C GLN A 4 25.04 14.20 -6.91
N LYS A 5 25.46 14.45 -5.67
CA LYS A 5 25.38 13.49 -4.57
C LYS A 5 23.91 13.14 -4.35
N ASN A 6 23.46 12.00 -4.88
CA ASN A 6 22.12 11.46 -4.62
C ASN A 6 21.98 11.24 -3.11
N LEU A 7 21.35 12.19 -2.41
CA LEU A 7 21.03 12.08 -1.00
C LEU A 7 20.05 10.93 -0.84
N ARG A 8 20.48 9.80 -0.29
CA ARG A 8 19.60 8.68 0.04
C ARG A 8 18.48 9.19 0.95
N THR A 9 17.26 9.18 0.43
CA THR A 9 16.05 9.54 1.18
C THR A 9 15.81 8.51 2.29
N ILE A 10 15.26 8.97 3.42
CA ILE A 10 14.87 8.08 4.52
C ILE A 10 13.69 7.23 4.03
N ARG A 11 13.91 5.93 3.87
CA ARG A 11 12.84 4.97 3.55
C ARG A 11 11.86 4.85 4.70
N SER A 12 10.59 4.57 4.39
CA SER A 12 9.56 4.39 5.41
C SER A 12 9.71 3.11 6.23
N PHE A 13 10.59 2.19 5.80
CA PHE A 13 10.76 0.87 6.39
C PHE A 13 12.19 0.30 6.22
N VAL A 14 12.46 -0.82 6.89
CA VAL A 14 13.68 -1.62 6.74
C VAL A 14 13.31 -3.05 6.31
N ARG A 15 13.89 -3.56 5.22
CA ARG A 15 13.67 -4.95 4.76
C ARG A 15 14.41 -5.95 5.65
N ARG A 16 13.68 -6.91 6.19
CA ARG A 16 14.20 -8.21 6.67
C ARG A 16 13.30 -9.27 6.06
N GLU A 17 13.64 -9.73 4.86
CA GLU A 17 12.81 -10.73 4.17
C GLU A 17 12.94 -12.07 4.90
N GLY A 18 11.82 -12.56 5.45
CA GLY A 18 11.68 -13.95 5.88
C GLY A 18 11.53 -14.87 4.67
N ARG A 19 11.64 -16.19 4.89
CA ARG A 19 11.44 -17.19 3.82
C ARG A 19 9.96 -17.25 3.43
N LEU A 20 9.67 -17.21 2.13
CA LEU A 20 8.32 -17.43 1.60
C LEU A 20 7.89 -18.89 1.82
N THR A 21 6.64 -19.09 2.22
CA THR A 21 6.04 -20.43 2.18
C THR A 21 5.70 -20.80 0.73
N PRO A 22 5.58 -22.10 0.39
CA PRO A 22 5.19 -22.51 -0.97
C PRO A 22 3.86 -21.89 -1.43
N GLY A 23 2.87 -21.78 -0.54
CA GLY A 23 1.58 -21.17 -0.85
C GLY A 23 1.67 -19.66 -1.12
N GLN A 24 2.54 -18.95 -0.40
CA GLN A 24 2.78 -17.52 -0.67
C GLN A 24 3.51 -17.31 -2.00
N GLN A 25 4.48 -18.17 -2.31
CA GLN A 25 5.20 -18.12 -3.58
C GLN A 25 4.25 -18.36 -4.75
N ARG A 26 3.46 -19.44 -4.71
CA ARG A 26 2.43 -19.73 -5.73
C ARG A 26 1.49 -18.54 -5.93
N ALA A 27 0.95 -17.99 -4.84
CA ALA A 27 0.04 -16.84 -4.93
C ALA A 27 0.70 -15.62 -5.58
N LEU A 28 1.96 -15.34 -5.27
CA LEU A 28 2.73 -14.29 -5.94
C LEU A 28 2.93 -14.60 -7.42
N ASP A 29 3.20 -15.84 -7.80
CA ASP A 29 3.47 -16.17 -9.20
C ASP A 29 2.19 -16.16 -10.06
N GLU A 30 1.08 -16.69 -9.53
CA GLU A 30 -0.16 -16.88 -10.28
C GLU A 30 -1.08 -15.66 -10.25
N LEU A 31 -1.16 -14.95 -9.12
CA LEU A 31 -2.16 -13.90 -8.90
C LEU A 31 -1.60 -12.49 -9.10
N TRP A 32 -0.27 -12.32 -9.05
CA TRP A 32 0.35 -11.01 -9.26
C TRP A 32 -0.03 -10.36 -10.59
N PRO A 33 -0.03 -11.05 -11.75
CA PRO A 33 -0.38 -10.42 -13.03
C PRO A 33 -1.80 -9.82 -13.06
N LYS A 34 -2.69 -10.28 -12.18
CA LYS A 34 -4.09 -9.84 -12.10
C LYS A 34 -4.32 -8.78 -11.02
N PHE A 35 -3.65 -8.89 -9.88
CA PHE A 35 -3.96 -8.12 -8.68
C PHE A 35 -2.88 -7.11 -8.29
N ALA A 36 -1.66 -7.27 -8.77
CA ALA A 36 -0.57 -6.38 -8.39
C ALA A 36 -0.59 -5.08 -9.19
N ILE A 37 -0.15 -4.02 -8.53
CA ILE A 37 0.21 -2.75 -9.15
C ILE A 37 1.72 -2.78 -9.35
N ASP A 38 2.15 -3.00 -10.59
CA ASP A 38 3.57 -2.98 -10.94
C ASP A 38 4.18 -1.59 -10.79
N ASP A 39 5.50 -1.58 -10.57
CA ASP A 39 6.26 -0.34 -10.48
C ASP A 39 6.30 0.37 -11.84
N ALA A 40 5.91 1.64 -11.86
CA ALA A 40 5.92 2.47 -13.05
C ALA A 40 6.02 3.95 -12.67
N LYS A 41 6.39 4.79 -13.63
CA LYS A 41 6.60 6.23 -13.38
C LYS A 41 5.34 7.09 -13.53
N THR A 42 4.24 6.51 -14.00
CA THR A 42 3.01 7.24 -14.34
C THR A 42 2.02 7.21 -13.19
N VAL A 43 1.22 8.27 -13.05
CA VAL A 43 0.07 8.27 -12.13
C VAL A 43 -0.91 7.18 -12.54
N ILE A 44 -1.45 6.46 -11.55
CA ILE A 44 -2.41 5.39 -11.75
C ILE A 44 -3.80 6.01 -11.91
N ASP A 45 -4.48 5.64 -12.99
CA ASP A 45 -5.90 5.88 -13.13
C ASP A 45 -6.65 4.79 -12.34
N LEU A 46 -7.12 5.15 -11.14
CA LEU A 46 -7.75 4.20 -10.22
C LEU A 46 -9.05 3.63 -10.77
N ASP A 47 -9.83 4.43 -11.50
CA ASP A 47 -11.09 3.94 -12.08
C ASP A 47 -10.82 2.93 -13.20
N LYS A 48 -9.80 3.16 -14.03
CA LYS A 48 -9.36 2.16 -15.02
C LYS A 48 -8.77 0.92 -14.38
N LEU A 49 -8.01 1.05 -13.28
CA LEU A 49 -7.42 -0.08 -12.57
C LEU A 49 -8.48 -1.08 -12.07
N PHE A 50 -9.63 -0.55 -11.61
CA PHE A 50 -10.75 -1.35 -11.12
C PHE A 50 -11.87 -1.54 -12.15
N ASN A 51 -11.76 -0.91 -13.31
CA ASN A 51 -12.80 -0.88 -14.35
C ASN A 51 -14.16 -0.40 -13.85
N ARG A 52 -14.16 0.56 -12.90
CA ARG A 52 -15.37 1.19 -12.34
C ARG A 52 -15.04 2.45 -11.56
N ASN A 53 -16.05 3.31 -11.41
CA ASN A 53 -16.01 4.43 -10.46
C ASN A 53 -16.69 4.00 -9.15
N ALA A 54 -15.93 4.04 -8.06
CA ALA A 54 -16.30 3.57 -6.74
C ALA A 54 -15.40 4.24 -5.69
N PRO A 55 -15.79 4.34 -4.42
CA PRO A 55 -14.93 4.91 -3.38
C PRO A 55 -13.61 4.14 -3.26
N LYS A 56 -12.50 4.87 -3.14
CA LYS A 56 -11.13 4.31 -3.11
C LYS A 56 -10.58 4.32 -1.69
N VAL A 57 -10.15 3.15 -1.21
CA VAL A 57 -9.57 2.94 0.11
C VAL A 57 -8.13 2.43 -0.03
N ILE A 58 -7.19 3.06 0.68
CA ILE A 58 -5.81 2.57 0.78
C ILE A 58 -5.51 2.12 2.21
N GLU A 59 -4.91 0.94 2.37
CA GLU A 59 -4.29 0.52 3.64
C GLU A 59 -2.76 0.45 3.48
N ILE A 60 -2.04 1.24 4.29
CA ILE A 60 -0.58 1.27 4.33
C ILE A 60 -0.07 0.31 5.41
N GLY A 61 0.83 -0.59 5.02
CA GLY A 61 1.43 -1.56 5.93
C GLY A 61 0.44 -2.60 6.41
N PHE A 62 -0.34 -3.19 5.50
CA PHE A 62 -1.41 -4.13 5.85
C PHE A 62 -0.92 -5.43 6.50
N GLY A 63 0.40 -5.66 6.57
CA GLY A 63 0.98 -6.82 7.22
C GLY A 63 0.57 -8.13 6.55
N ASN A 64 -0.25 -8.95 7.21
CA ASN A 64 -0.73 -10.22 6.66
C ASN A 64 -1.99 -10.09 5.79
N GLY A 65 -2.61 -8.90 5.75
CA GLY A 65 -3.75 -8.59 4.89
C GLY A 65 -5.11 -9.05 5.39
N ALA A 66 -5.21 -9.62 6.60
CA ALA A 66 -6.48 -10.15 7.12
C ALA A 66 -7.56 -9.06 7.26
N SER A 67 -7.19 -7.91 7.85
CA SER A 67 -8.09 -6.74 7.97
C SER A 67 -8.57 -6.26 6.60
N LEU A 68 -7.62 -6.05 5.68
CA LEU A 68 -7.91 -5.56 4.33
C LEU A 68 -8.83 -6.48 3.54
N ALA A 69 -8.55 -7.79 3.55
CA ALA A 69 -9.35 -8.77 2.82
C ALA A 69 -10.78 -8.85 3.37
N GLU A 70 -10.95 -8.79 4.70
CA GLU A 70 -12.27 -8.83 5.34
C GLU A 70 -13.06 -7.55 5.05
N MET A 71 -12.43 -6.38 5.03
CA MET A 71 -13.08 -5.13 4.60
C MET A 71 -13.53 -5.21 3.14
N ALA A 72 -12.64 -5.65 2.24
CA ALA A 72 -12.94 -5.75 0.81
C ALA A 72 -14.09 -6.72 0.53
N LYS A 73 -14.15 -7.84 1.25
CA LYS A 73 -15.25 -8.80 1.20
C LYS A 73 -16.59 -8.20 1.65
N ASN A 74 -16.59 -7.40 2.73
CA ASN A 74 -17.80 -6.83 3.32
C ASN A 74 -18.24 -5.51 2.67
N GLN A 75 -17.42 -4.90 1.82
CA GLN A 75 -17.69 -3.66 1.09
C GLN A 75 -17.42 -3.83 -0.41
N PRO A 76 -18.21 -4.67 -1.11
CA PRO A 76 -17.99 -4.95 -2.54
C PRO A 76 -18.19 -3.72 -3.43
N ASP A 77 -18.86 -2.68 -2.93
CA ASP A 77 -19.09 -1.39 -3.57
C ASP A 77 -17.89 -0.42 -3.45
N HIS A 78 -16.86 -0.77 -2.67
CA HIS A 78 -15.62 -0.01 -2.52
C HIS A 78 -14.44 -0.72 -3.20
N ASP A 79 -13.44 0.05 -3.62
CA ASP A 79 -12.17 -0.47 -4.17
C ASP A 79 -11.02 -0.28 -3.18
N PHE A 80 -10.23 -1.33 -2.98
CA PHE A 80 -9.19 -1.40 -1.96
C PHE A 80 -7.80 -1.56 -2.58
N ILE A 81 -6.82 -0.83 -2.06
CA ILE A 81 -5.41 -0.98 -2.40
C ILE A 81 -4.61 -1.22 -1.12
N GLY A 82 -3.99 -2.39 -1.03
CA GLY A 82 -3.02 -2.69 0.02
C GLY A 82 -1.62 -2.30 -0.42
N ILE A 83 -0.90 -1.53 0.41
CA ILE A 83 0.52 -1.25 0.21
C ILE A 83 1.31 -1.93 1.31
N GLU A 84 2.19 -2.86 0.95
CA GLU A 84 3.07 -3.57 1.88
C GLU A 84 4.44 -3.74 1.25
N VAL A 85 5.48 -3.75 2.06
CA VAL A 85 6.86 -3.85 1.60
C VAL A 85 7.42 -5.26 1.75
N HIS A 86 6.79 -6.07 2.59
CA HIS A 86 7.16 -7.43 2.92
C HIS A 86 6.41 -8.44 2.04
N ARG A 87 7.14 -9.06 1.10
CA ARG A 87 6.57 -10.01 0.12
C ARG A 87 5.78 -11.18 0.73
N PRO A 88 6.17 -11.79 1.87
CA PRO A 88 5.34 -12.82 2.51
C PRO A 88 3.94 -12.33 2.91
N GLY A 89 3.82 -11.08 3.37
CA GLY A 89 2.53 -10.46 3.67
C GLY A 89 1.67 -10.29 2.42
N VAL A 90 2.29 -9.83 1.33
CA VAL A 90 1.64 -9.73 0.01
C VAL A 90 1.14 -11.09 -0.48
N GLY A 91 1.98 -12.13 -0.41
CA GLY A 91 1.56 -13.49 -0.78
C GLY A 91 0.43 -14.03 0.08
N GLN A 92 0.38 -13.68 1.38
CA GLN A 92 -0.72 -14.04 2.26
C GLN A 92 -2.03 -13.34 1.84
N LEU A 93 -1.98 -12.03 1.57
CA LEU A 93 -3.13 -11.28 1.10
C LEU A 93 -3.65 -11.83 -0.24
N LEU A 94 -2.77 -12.17 -1.18
CA LEU A 94 -3.17 -12.76 -2.46
C LEU A 94 -3.87 -14.12 -2.28
N ASN A 95 -3.42 -14.97 -1.34
CA ASN A 95 -4.15 -16.19 -1.01
C ASN A 95 -5.56 -15.89 -0.47
N LEU A 96 -5.72 -14.85 0.37
CA LEU A 96 -7.04 -14.43 0.87
C LEU A 96 -7.93 -13.89 -0.26
N VAL A 97 -7.36 -13.12 -1.20
CA VAL A 97 -8.06 -12.62 -2.40
C VAL A 97 -8.64 -13.78 -3.22
N GLU A 98 -7.86 -14.82 -3.45
CA GLU A 98 -8.32 -16.02 -4.16
C GLU A 98 -9.39 -16.77 -3.36
N GLN A 99 -9.14 -17.01 -2.07
CA GLN A 99 -10.06 -17.71 -1.17
C GLN A 99 -11.43 -17.02 -1.07
N TYR A 100 -11.44 -15.69 -0.98
CA TYR A 100 -12.66 -14.88 -0.88
C TYR A 100 -13.20 -14.43 -2.24
N GLN A 101 -12.54 -14.82 -3.34
CA GLN A 101 -12.90 -14.45 -4.71
C GLN A 101 -13.06 -12.93 -4.92
N LEU A 102 -12.17 -12.15 -4.30
CA LEU A 102 -12.24 -10.69 -4.34
C LEU A 102 -11.85 -10.18 -5.74
N SER A 103 -12.60 -9.19 -6.22
CA SER A 103 -12.33 -8.48 -7.48
C SER A 103 -11.99 -7.00 -7.26
N ASN A 104 -12.39 -6.46 -6.11
CA ASN A 104 -12.27 -5.07 -5.69
C ASN A 104 -11.02 -4.77 -4.85
N LEU A 105 -9.98 -5.61 -4.93
CA LEU A 105 -8.71 -5.41 -4.22
C LEU A 105 -7.54 -5.40 -5.20
N ARG A 106 -6.55 -4.54 -4.97
CA ARG A 106 -5.23 -4.54 -5.61
C ARG A 106 -4.12 -4.44 -4.57
N VAL A 107 -2.91 -4.87 -4.94
CA VAL A 107 -1.76 -4.88 -4.02
C VAL A 107 -0.53 -4.23 -4.64
N ALA A 108 0.20 -3.43 -3.87
CA ALA A 108 1.48 -2.85 -4.27
C ALA A 108 2.57 -3.30 -3.29
N CYS A 109 3.62 -3.96 -3.80
CA CYS A 109 4.76 -4.38 -2.99
C CYS A 109 5.89 -3.32 -2.95
N THR A 110 5.62 -2.12 -2.45
CA THR A 110 6.55 -0.98 -2.57
C THR A 110 6.52 -0.05 -1.35
N ASP A 111 7.43 0.92 -1.31
CA ASP A 111 7.41 1.98 -0.30
C ASP A 111 6.14 2.84 -0.48
N ALA A 112 5.33 2.95 0.57
CA ALA A 112 4.07 3.68 0.52
C ALA A 112 4.26 5.18 0.28
N VAL A 113 5.33 5.78 0.80
CA VAL A 113 5.63 7.20 0.60
C VAL A 113 5.92 7.47 -0.88
N GLU A 114 6.70 6.60 -1.53
CA GLU A 114 7.03 6.74 -2.95
C GLU A 114 5.79 6.53 -3.84
N LEU A 115 4.98 5.50 -3.57
CA LEU A 115 3.74 5.27 -4.32
C LEU A 115 2.77 6.46 -4.18
N LEU A 116 2.54 6.94 -2.97
CA LEU A 116 1.65 8.07 -2.74
C LEU A 116 2.16 9.34 -3.43
N LYS A 117 3.46 9.66 -3.32
CA LYS A 117 4.04 10.87 -3.93
C LYS A 117 3.93 10.88 -5.45
N HIS A 118 4.20 9.74 -6.09
CA HIS A 118 4.46 9.71 -7.53
C HIS A 118 3.36 9.05 -8.35
N ARG A 119 2.54 8.20 -7.74
CA ARG A 119 1.60 7.34 -8.47
C ARG A 119 0.14 7.54 -8.11
N ILE A 120 -0.16 8.07 -6.93
CA ILE A 120 -1.53 8.36 -6.51
C ILE A 120 -1.83 9.83 -6.77
N ALA A 121 -2.93 10.14 -7.46
CA ALA A 121 -3.36 11.51 -7.70
C ALA A 121 -3.79 12.19 -6.39
N ASP A 122 -3.67 13.51 -6.33
CA ASP A 122 -4.23 14.30 -5.22
C ASP A 122 -5.76 14.19 -5.24
N GLU A 123 -6.39 14.29 -4.06
CA GLU A 123 -7.86 14.24 -3.89
C GLU A 123 -8.54 13.04 -4.57
N SER A 124 -7.87 11.88 -4.60
CA SER A 124 -8.37 10.68 -5.28
C SER A 124 -8.87 9.60 -4.32
N LEU A 125 -8.58 9.72 -3.02
CA LEU A 125 -8.90 8.72 -2.01
C LEU A 125 -10.07 9.14 -1.12
N ASP A 126 -10.99 8.22 -0.86
CA ASP A 126 -12.10 8.41 0.07
C ASP A 126 -11.69 8.02 1.51
N ARG A 127 -10.77 7.07 1.63
CA ARG A 127 -10.21 6.63 2.91
C ARG A 127 -8.76 6.20 2.80
N LEU A 128 -7.96 6.57 3.78
CA LEU A 128 -6.62 6.04 3.99
C LEU A 128 -6.54 5.43 5.38
N GLN A 129 -5.92 4.27 5.51
CA GLN A 129 -5.78 3.52 6.75
C GLN A 129 -4.31 3.25 7.02
N LEU A 130 -3.90 3.42 8.27
CA LEU A 130 -2.57 3.08 8.75
C LEU A 130 -2.68 2.48 10.14
N TYR A 131 -2.68 1.15 10.20
CA TYR A 131 -2.86 0.42 11.44
C TYR A 131 -1.52 -0.06 12.00
N PHE A 132 -1.33 0.18 13.30
CA PHE A 132 -0.18 -0.30 14.07
C PHE A 132 1.21 -0.06 13.40
N PRO A 133 1.52 1.16 12.91
CA PRO A 133 2.86 1.44 12.37
C PRO A 133 3.93 1.23 13.45
N ASP A 134 5.15 0.87 13.05
CA ASP A 134 6.24 0.61 14.01
C ASP A 134 6.41 1.81 14.98
N PRO A 135 6.20 1.60 16.29
CA PRO A 135 6.18 2.68 17.27
C PRO A 135 7.56 3.29 17.53
N TRP A 136 8.66 2.57 17.20
CA TRP A 136 10.04 3.00 17.42
C TRP A 136 10.30 3.63 18.82
N HIS A 137 10.01 2.90 19.90
CA HIS A 137 10.01 3.41 21.29
C HIS A 137 11.29 4.15 21.76
N LYS A 138 12.45 3.93 21.14
CA LYS A 138 13.71 4.55 21.56
C LYS A 138 13.77 5.98 21.02
N LYS A 139 14.08 6.99 21.88
CA LYS A 139 14.24 8.41 21.48
C LYS A 139 15.10 8.60 20.23
N ARG A 140 16.24 7.90 20.13
CA ARG A 140 17.13 7.93 18.97
C ARG A 140 16.51 7.44 17.65
N HIS A 141 15.37 6.75 17.69
CA HIS A 141 14.64 6.23 16.54
C HIS A 141 13.41 7.05 16.18
N HIS A 142 13.11 8.17 16.86
CA HIS A 142 11.93 8.99 16.59
C HIS A 142 11.77 9.40 15.12
N LYS A 143 12.89 9.65 14.42
CA LYS A 143 12.92 10.00 12.98
C LYS A 143 12.56 8.84 12.05
N ARG A 144 12.43 7.61 12.56
CA ARG A 144 12.02 6.42 11.82
C ARG A 144 10.51 6.17 11.86
N ARG A 145 9.78 6.84 12.75
CA ARG A 145 8.31 6.77 12.79
C ARG A 145 7.77 7.38 11.50
N ILE A 146 6.91 6.64 10.81
CA ILE A 146 6.32 7.08 9.54
C ILE A 146 5.42 8.30 9.72
N ILE A 147 4.70 8.37 10.85
CA ILE A 147 3.89 9.53 11.22
C ILE A 147 4.82 10.70 11.61
N GLN A 148 5.03 11.58 10.64
CA GLN A 148 5.73 12.85 10.76
C GLN A 148 4.90 13.93 10.07
N PRO A 149 5.08 15.22 10.40
CA PRO A 149 4.30 16.31 9.79
C PRO A 149 4.26 16.28 8.26
N GLU A 150 5.40 16.05 7.60
CA GLU A 150 5.46 15.98 6.13
C GLU A 150 4.72 14.78 5.53
N PHE A 151 4.71 13.65 6.25
CA PHE A 151 3.92 12.50 5.83
C PHE A 151 2.43 12.79 6.00
N VAL A 152 2.01 13.36 7.13
CA VAL A 152 0.59 13.73 7.35
C VAL A 152 0.10 14.73 6.29
N LYS A 153 0.93 15.73 5.92
CA LYS A 153 0.61 16.66 4.82
C LYS A 153 0.45 15.94 3.48
N LEU A 154 1.32 14.95 3.20
CA LEU A 154 1.19 14.12 2.01
C LEU A 154 -0.14 13.35 2.02
N LEU A 155 -0.50 12.71 3.13
CA LEU A 155 -1.76 11.96 3.25
C LEU A 155 -2.97 12.88 3.03
N ALA A 156 -2.98 14.04 3.70
CA ALA A 156 -4.07 15.02 3.58
C ALA A 156 -4.28 15.48 2.12
N ARG A 157 -3.22 15.63 1.33
CA ARG A 157 -3.32 15.98 -0.10
C ARG A 157 -3.93 14.88 -0.97
N LYS A 158 -3.78 13.61 -0.60
CA LYS A 158 -4.28 12.48 -1.40
C LYS A 158 -5.74 12.17 -1.12
N ILE A 159 -6.24 12.56 0.05
CA ILE A 159 -7.60 12.31 0.50
C ILE A 159 -8.51 13.42 -0.04
N LYS A 160 -9.70 13.05 -0.52
CA LYS A 160 -10.75 13.97 -0.96
C LYS A 160 -11.22 14.86 0.20
N GLN A 161 -11.85 15.98 -0.13
CA GLN A 161 -12.62 16.74 0.86
C GLN A 161 -13.67 15.82 1.51
N ASN A 162 -13.73 15.81 2.85
CA ASN A 162 -14.55 14.92 3.68
C ASN A 162 -14.14 13.43 3.68
N GLY A 163 -13.02 13.07 3.06
CA GLY A 163 -12.45 11.73 3.21
C GLY A 163 -11.85 11.49 4.60
N HIS A 164 -11.47 10.24 4.87
CA HIS A 164 -11.03 9.81 6.20
C HIS A 164 -9.57 9.33 6.24
N LEU A 165 -8.89 9.58 7.36
CA LEU A 165 -7.57 9.04 7.72
C LEU A 165 -7.70 8.22 9.03
#